data_AF-A0A1U9NRI4-F1
#
_entry.id   AF-A0A1U9NRI4-F1
#
_cell.length_a   1.000
_cell.length_b   1.000
_cell.length_c   1.000
_cell.angle_alpha   90.00
_cell.angle_beta   90.00
_cell.angle_gamma   90.00
#
_symmetry.space_group_name_H-M   'P 1'
#
loop_
_entity.id
_entity.type
_entity.pdbx_description
1 polymer ?
#
loop_
_entity_poly.entity_id
_entity_poly.type
_entity_poly.pdbx_seq_one_letter_code
_entity_poly.pdbx_strand_id
1 'polypeptide(L)'
;MTALERLRHLMQPSSMGTFIDWDDIAVAYGTRFPSDYRNFLSVYGSGQIDGMLAVFAPSVDPYAPSRHTSRLPADVLDLPEVNEWNDPLHAELYGPADIMVWGETVEADVLGWITSSHEPGTWPVAVYTHGGEWTVYDCTMTEFLLQLLTGEFDGNPTGLTRLYGEGSAEFTTG
;
A
#
# COMPACT_ATOMS: atom_id res chain seq x y z
N MET A 1 1.97 -9.61 -19.78
CA MET A 1 0.80 -8.92 -19.21
C MET A 1 1.16 -8.54 -17.78
N THR A 2 1.08 -7.26 -17.42
CA THR A 2 1.45 -6.76 -16.09
C THR A 2 0.37 -7.05 -15.05
N ALA A 3 0.70 -6.94 -13.75
CA ALA A 3 -0.30 -7.08 -12.69
C ALA A 3 -1.41 -6.03 -12.80
N LEU A 4 -1.05 -4.78 -13.14
CA LEU A 4 -2.02 -3.71 -13.41
C LEU A 4 -2.98 -4.03 -14.56
N GLU A 5 -2.49 -4.64 -15.65
CA GLU A 5 -3.35 -5.09 -16.75
C GLU A 5 -4.34 -6.16 -16.28
N ARG A 6 -3.92 -7.11 -15.43
CA ARG A 6 -4.82 -8.11 -14.84
C ARG A 6 -5.84 -7.46 -13.89
N LEU A 7 -5.41 -6.53 -13.02
CA LEU A 7 -6.29 -5.79 -12.13
C LEU A 7 -7.42 -5.09 -12.88
N ARG A 8 -7.12 -4.48 -14.05
CA ARG A 8 -8.14 -3.83 -14.89
C ARG A 8 -9.22 -4.76 -15.43
N HIS A 9 -9.00 -6.08 -15.44
CA HIS A 9 -10.04 -7.05 -15.79
C HIS A 9 -10.94 -7.40 -14.60
N LEU A 10 -10.41 -7.32 -13.38
CA LEU A 10 -11.14 -7.67 -12.14
C LEU A 10 -11.82 -6.45 -11.50
N MET A 11 -11.23 -5.27 -11.69
CA MET A 11 -11.63 -4.00 -11.10
C MET A 11 -11.56 -2.91 -12.16
N GLN A 12 -12.72 -2.49 -12.67
CA GLN A 12 -12.78 -1.43 -13.69
C GLN A 12 -12.54 -0.06 -13.05
N PRO A 13 -11.75 0.83 -13.68
CA PRO A 13 -11.62 2.20 -13.22
C PRO A 13 -12.96 2.94 -13.40
N SER A 14 -13.41 3.62 -12.36
CA SER A 14 -14.67 4.39 -12.37
C SER A 14 -14.53 5.79 -12.97
N SER A 15 -13.31 6.33 -13.03
CA SER A 15 -13.00 7.65 -13.58
C SER A 15 -11.59 7.72 -14.16
N MET A 16 -11.16 8.89 -14.65
CA MET A 16 -9.76 9.11 -15.01
C MET A 16 -8.92 9.24 -13.72
N GLY A 17 -7.79 8.57 -13.66
CA GLY A 17 -6.90 8.59 -12.49
C GLY A 17 -6.35 9.97 -12.13
N THR A 18 -5.54 10.03 -11.08
CA THR A 18 -5.00 11.27 -10.53
C THR A 18 -3.80 11.77 -11.33
N PHE A 19 -3.81 13.03 -11.76
CA PHE A 19 -2.62 13.68 -12.30
C PHE A 19 -1.71 14.10 -11.15
N ILE A 20 -0.48 13.58 -11.15
CA ILE A 20 0.52 13.82 -10.10
C ILE A 20 1.82 14.25 -10.78
N ASP A 21 2.38 15.37 -10.33
CA ASP A 21 3.73 15.76 -10.69
C ASP A 21 4.74 14.95 -9.86
N TRP A 22 5.23 13.86 -10.47
CA TRP A 22 6.11 12.93 -9.79
C TRP A 22 7.50 13.47 -9.48
N ASP A 23 7.95 14.52 -10.19
CA ASP A 23 9.23 15.14 -9.91
C ASP A 23 9.14 15.97 -8.63
N ASP A 24 8.07 16.76 -8.46
CA ASP A 24 7.79 17.51 -7.23
C ASP A 24 7.57 16.58 -6.03
N ILE A 25 6.79 15.51 -6.20
CA ILE A 25 6.61 14.48 -5.16
C ILE A 25 7.97 13.88 -4.77
N ALA A 26 8.83 13.54 -5.73
CA ALA A 26 10.11 12.91 -5.41
C ALA A 26 11.05 13.84 -4.62
N VAL A 27 11.01 15.14 -4.91
CA VAL A 27 11.75 16.15 -4.14
C VAL A 27 11.22 16.25 -2.71
N ALA A 28 9.91 16.35 -2.54
CA ALA A 28 9.30 16.54 -1.22
C ALA A 28 9.48 15.33 -0.30
N TYR A 29 9.38 14.11 -0.84
CA TYR A 29 9.56 12.87 -0.08
C TYR A 29 11.02 12.43 0.02
N GLY A 30 11.93 13.09 -0.70
CA GLY A 30 13.36 12.73 -0.76
C GLY A 30 13.61 11.37 -1.42
N THR A 31 12.62 10.79 -2.09
CA THR A 31 12.70 9.49 -2.75
C THR A 31 11.70 9.40 -3.90
N ARG A 32 12.02 8.57 -4.89
CA ARG A 32 11.06 8.22 -5.95
C ARG A 32 10.11 7.14 -5.43
N PHE A 33 9.00 6.95 -6.12
CA PHE A 33 8.02 5.91 -5.81
C PHE A 33 8.17 4.68 -6.73
N PRO A 34 7.60 3.52 -6.38
CA PRO A 34 7.51 2.38 -7.29
C PRO A 34 6.76 2.74 -8.59
N SER A 35 7.20 2.21 -9.73
CA SER A 35 6.58 2.54 -11.03
C SER A 35 5.18 1.94 -11.20
N ASP A 36 4.93 0.77 -10.61
CA ASP A 36 3.63 0.12 -10.60
C ASP A 36 2.60 0.95 -9.85
N TYR A 37 2.98 1.53 -8.71
CA TYR A 37 2.14 2.47 -7.95
C TYR A 37 1.82 3.74 -8.74
N ARG A 38 2.81 4.35 -9.40
CA ARG A 38 2.56 5.53 -10.26
C ARG A 38 1.58 5.21 -11.39
N ASN A 39 1.75 4.04 -12.01
CA ASN A 39 0.88 3.58 -13.08
C ASN A 39 -0.54 3.27 -12.55
N PHE A 40 -0.65 2.69 -11.34
CA PHE A 40 -1.92 2.47 -10.67
C PHE A 40 -2.68 3.78 -10.47
N LEU A 41 -2.04 4.80 -9.87
CA LEU A 41 -2.68 6.10 -9.66
C LEU A 41 -3.03 6.82 -10.97
N SER A 42 -2.24 6.63 -12.03
CA SER A 42 -2.55 7.20 -13.35
C SER A 42 -3.83 6.59 -13.96
N VAL A 43 -4.18 5.35 -13.59
CA VAL A 43 -5.37 4.64 -14.08
C VAL A 43 -6.57 4.83 -13.14
N TYR A 44 -6.38 4.60 -11.85
CA TYR A 44 -7.44 4.56 -10.84
C TYR A 44 -7.53 5.84 -10.00
N GLY A 45 -6.39 6.50 -9.77
CA GLY A 45 -6.26 7.54 -8.76
C GLY A 45 -6.23 6.99 -7.33
N SER A 46 -6.28 7.89 -6.35
CA SER A 46 -6.56 7.52 -4.96
C SER A 46 -8.05 7.23 -4.77
N GLY A 47 -8.38 6.33 -3.84
CA GLY A 47 -9.76 5.91 -3.65
C GLY A 47 -9.89 4.68 -2.76
N GLN A 48 -10.99 3.97 -2.93
CA GLN A 48 -11.30 2.76 -2.17
C GLN A 48 -11.64 1.59 -3.09
N ILE A 49 -11.19 0.40 -2.72
CA ILE A 49 -11.56 -0.88 -3.31
C ILE A 49 -12.66 -1.48 -2.43
N ASP A 50 -13.86 -1.67 -2.99
CA ASP A 50 -15.10 -2.14 -2.32
C ASP A 50 -15.46 -1.39 -1.04
N GLY A 51 -14.98 -0.16 -0.87
CA GLY A 51 -15.11 0.59 0.38
C GLY A 51 -14.37 -0.05 1.56
N MET A 52 -13.48 -1.02 1.31
CA MET A 52 -12.79 -1.81 2.33
C MET A 52 -11.29 -1.49 2.44
N LEU A 53 -10.63 -1.23 1.31
CA LEU A 53 -9.21 -0.90 1.26
C LEU A 53 -9.04 0.46 0.60
N ALA A 54 -8.52 1.44 1.33
CA ALA A 54 -8.20 2.75 0.78
C ALA A 54 -6.78 2.77 0.22
N VAL A 55 -6.63 3.27 -1.02
CA VAL A 55 -5.34 3.54 -1.65
C VAL A 55 -5.10 5.04 -1.64
N PHE A 56 -3.98 5.45 -1.07
CA PHE A 56 -3.61 6.85 -0.92
C PHE A 56 -2.82 7.36 -2.11
N ALA A 57 -2.92 8.66 -2.38
CA ALA A 57 -1.98 9.39 -3.23
C ALA A 57 -0.96 10.14 -2.36
N PRO A 58 0.27 10.38 -2.86
CA PRO A 58 1.18 11.30 -2.19
C PRO A 58 0.67 12.73 -2.27
N SER A 59 1.07 13.56 -1.32
CA SER A 59 0.75 14.98 -1.32
C SER A 59 1.92 15.81 -0.81
N VAL A 60 2.05 17.01 -1.37
CA VAL A 60 2.96 18.06 -0.88
C VAL A 60 2.21 19.18 -0.15
N ASP A 61 0.88 19.09 -0.10
CA ASP A 61 0.06 20.03 0.65
C ASP A 61 0.18 19.73 2.16
N PRO A 62 0.74 20.63 2.98
CA PRO A 62 0.83 20.44 4.43
C PRO A 62 -0.54 20.36 5.12
N TYR A 63 -1.63 20.75 4.43
CA TYR A 63 -3.01 20.65 4.89
C TYR A 63 -3.78 19.51 4.21
N ALA A 64 -3.07 18.61 3.52
CA ALA A 64 -3.68 17.43 2.92
C ALA A 64 -4.51 16.65 3.95
N PRO A 65 -5.62 16.04 3.51
CA PRO A 65 -6.38 15.14 4.38
C PRO A 65 -5.47 14.05 4.93
N SER A 66 -5.81 13.50 6.09
CA SER A 66 -5.01 12.49 6.79
C SER A 66 -4.71 11.23 5.98
N ARG A 67 -5.48 10.97 4.90
CA ARG A 67 -5.31 9.85 3.97
C ARG A 67 -4.44 10.23 2.76
N HIS A 68 -3.15 10.41 2.99
CA HIS A 68 -2.14 10.53 1.96
C HIS A 68 -0.95 9.62 2.29
N THR A 69 -0.08 9.33 1.34
CA THR A 69 1.09 8.50 1.64
C THR A 69 2.01 9.20 2.62
N SER A 70 2.39 8.54 3.70
CA SER A 70 3.26 9.11 4.72
C SER A 70 4.11 8.05 5.42
N ARG A 71 5.13 8.50 6.14
CA ARG A 71 5.79 7.65 7.15
C ARG A 71 4.86 7.44 8.34
N LEU A 72 5.15 6.41 9.13
CA LEU A 72 4.53 6.26 10.45
C LEU A 72 4.87 7.48 11.33
N PRO A 73 3.89 8.05 12.03
CA PRO A 73 4.11 9.13 12.99
C PRO A 73 5.08 8.75 14.12
N ALA A 74 5.81 9.72 14.66
CA ALA A 74 6.81 9.46 15.70
C ALA A 74 6.21 8.84 16.98
N ASP A 75 5.02 9.26 17.37
CA ASP A 75 4.27 8.71 18.50
C ASP A 75 3.83 7.26 18.27
N VAL A 76 3.59 6.87 17.02
CA VAL A 76 3.33 5.46 16.65
C VAL A 76 4.63 4.66 16.73
N LEU A 77 5.76 5.20 16.28
CA LEU A 77 7.08 4.53 16.33
C LEU A 77 7.56 4.24 17.75
N ASP A 78 7.12 5.02 18.73
CA ASP A 78 7.44 4.84 20.15
C ASP A 78 6.65 3.69 20.81
N LEU A 79 5.63 3.14 20.14
CA LEU A 79 4.84 2.03 20.64
C LEU A 79 5.62 0.71 20.49
N PRO A 80 5.71 -0.14 21.54
CA PRO A 80 6.39 -1.42 21.43
C PRO A 80 5.71 -2.35 20.41
N GLU A 81 4.39 -2.29 20.28
CA GLU A 81 3.59 -3.16 19.41
C GLU A 81 3.91 -2.95 17.92
N VAL A 82 4.32 -1.74 17.51
CA VAL A 82 4.68 -1.47 16.09
C VAL A 82 6.02 -2.09 15.70
N ASN A 83 6.79 -2.60 16.66
CA ASN A 83 8.07 -3.27 16.43
C ASN A 83 7.93 -4.79 16.36
N GLU A 84 6.71 -5.33 16.39
CA GLU A 84 6.47 -6.77 16.28
C GLU A 84 6.44 -7.20 14.81
N TRP A 85 7.22 -8.23 14.46
CA TRP A 85 7.33 -8.78 13.11
C TRP A 85 7.08 -10.28 13.15
N ASN A 86 6.33 -10.78 12.17
CA ASN A 86 5.97 -12.19 12.09
C ASN A 86 7.17 -13.12 11.82
N ASP A 87 8.20 -12.60 11.17
CA ASP A 87 9.46 -13.30 10.92
C ASP A 87 10.62 -12.59 11.65
N PRO A 88 11.34 -13.30 12.55
CA PRO A 88 12.51 -12.75 13.24
C PRO A 88 13.60 -12.21 12.29
N LEU A 89 13.75 -12.78 11.09
CA LEU A 89 14.72 -12.28 10.11
C LEU A 89 14.32 -10.89 9.60
N HIS A 90 13.03 -10.62 9.41
CA HIS A 90 12.55 -9.29 9.03
C HIS A 90 12.75 -8.26 10.14
N ALA A 91 12.60 -8.66 11.42
CA ALA A 91 12.92 -7.79 12.55
C ALA A 91 14.41 -7.38 12.62
N GLU A 92 15.33 -8.19 12.08
CA GLU A 92 16.75 -7.84 12.00
C GLU A 92 17.08 -6.91 10.81
N LEU A 93 16.27 -6.98 9.75
CA LEU A 93 16.53 -6.27 8.49
C LEU A 93 15.82 -4.92 8.41
N TYR A 94 14.65 -4.78 9.03
CA TYR A 94 13.74 -3.67 8.81
C TYR A 94 13.27 -3.06 10.12
N GLY A 95 13.09 -1.74 10.12
CA GLY A 95 12.43 -1.02 11.20
C GLY A 95 11.09 -0.44 10.75
N PRO A 96 10.13 -0.22 11.67
CA PRO A 96 8.88 0.46 11.34
C PRO A 96 9.09 1.89 10.81
N ALA A 97 10.23 2.52 11.12
CA ALA A 97 10.63 3.80 10.54
C ALA A 97 10.88 3.74 9.02
N ASP A 98 11.16 2.55 8.46
CA ASP A 98 11.35 2.34 7.03
C ASP A 98 10.02 2.20 6.27
N ILE A 99 8.88 2.17 6.97
CA ILE A 99 7.56 2.03 6.36
C ILE A 99 7.11 3.36 5.75
N MET A 100 6.74 3.31 4.48
CA MET A 100 5.96 4.36 3.81
C MET A 100 4.57 3.80 3.53
N VAL A 101 3.57 4.31 4.24
CA VAL A 101 2.17 3.87 4.15
C VAL A 101 1.58 4.31 2.82
N TRP A 102 0.89 3.40 2.14
CA TRP A 102 0.18 3.65 0.89
C TRP A 102 -1.29 3.27 0.93
N GLY A 103 -1.73 2.58 1.97
CA GLY A 103 -3.13 2.27 2.17
C GLY A 103 -3.48 1.84 3.58
N GLU A 104 -4.76 1.79 3.84
CA GLU A 104 -5.35 1.27 5.08
C GLU A 104 -6.58 0.43 4.76
N THR A 105 -6.90 -0.53 5.62
CA THR A 105 -8.17 -1.26 5.57
C THR A 105 -9.18 -0.67 6.54
N VAL A 106 -10.47 -0.97 6.33
CA VAL A 106 -11.53 -0.65 7.30
C VAL A 106 -11.38 -1.38 8.64
N GLU A 107 -10.55 -2.42 8.69
CA GLU A 107 -10.19 -3.13 9.92
C GLU A 107 -8.94 -2.52 10.60
N ALA A 108 -8.50 -1.35 10.13
CA ALA A 108 -7.34 -0.61 10.58
C ALA A 108 -5.99 -1.32 10.35
N ASP A 109 -5.91 -2.23 9.38
CA ASP A 109 -4.63 -2.74 8.91
C ASP A 109 -3.90 -1.65 8.13
N VAL A 110 -2.58 -1.57 8.32
CA VAL A 110 -1.73 -0.59 7.64
C VAL A 110 -0.96 -1.29 6.53
N LEU A 111 -1.05 -0.77 5.31
CA LEU A 111 -0.29 -1.27 4.16
C LEU A 111 0.77 -0.25 3.77
N GLY A 112 2.02 -0.69 3.72
CA GLY A 112 3.16 0.16 3.39
C GLY A 112 4.19 -0.53 2.51
N TRP A 113 5.18 0.24 2.08
CA TRP A 113 6.42 -0.26 1.50
C TRP A 113 7.52 -0.21 2.53
N ILE A 114 8.43 -1.18 2.50
CA ILE A 114 9.70 -1.09 3.21
C ILE A 114 10.70 -0.38 2.31
N THR A 115 11.03 0.88 2.64
CA THR A 115 11.83 1.73 1.76
C THR A 115 13.34 1.66 2.05
N SER A 116 13.85 0.50 2.47
CA SER A 116 15.24 0.33 2.88
C SER A 116 16.23 0.38 1.70
N SER A 117 15.76 0.08 0.49
CA SER A 117 16.53 0.17 -0.76
C SER A 117 16.47 1.57 -1.40
N HIS A 118 17.53 1.99 -2.08
CA HIS A 118 17.51 3.20 -2.93
C HIS A 118 16.78 3.00 -4.26
N GLU A 119 16.38 1.77 -4.60
CA GLU A 119 15.62 1.43 -5.80
C GLU A 119 14.15 1.17 -5.45
N PRO A 120 13.23 2.13 -5.68
CA PRO A 120 11.84 1.97 -5.25
C PRO A 120 11.09 0.80 -5.89
N GLY A 121 11.54 0.35 -7.07
CA GLY A 121 10.97 -0.81 -7.72
C GLY A 121 11.26 -2.14 -7.00
N THR A 122 12.13 -2.14 -5.99
CA THR A 122 12.48 -3.33 -5.19
C THR A 122 11.92 -3.27 -3.78
N TRP A 123 11.07 -2.29 -3.44
CA TRP A 123 10.50 -2.19 -2.11
C TRP A 123 9.41 -3.25 -1.93
N PRO A 124 9.54 -4.18 -0.96
CA PRO A 124 8.49 -5.13 -0.67
C PRO A 124 7.31 -4.42 0.01
N VAL A 125 6.14 -5.04 -0.08
CA VAL A 125 4.96 -4.62 0.68
C VAL A 125 5.08 -5.16 2.10
N ALA A 126 4.74 -4.33 3.09
CA ALA A 126 4.55 -4.72 4.47
C ALA A 126 3.12 -4.44 4.90
N VAL A 127 2.50 -5.40 5.58
CA VAL A 127 1.17 -5.24 6.18
C VAL A 127 1.28 -5.41 7.67
N TYR A 128 0.79 -4.42 8.41
CA TYR A 128 0.53 -4.54 9.85
C TYR A 128 -0.94 -4.85 10.05
N THR A 129 -1.25 -6.06 10.49
CA THR A 129 -2.61 -6.40 10.87
C THR A 129 -2.96 -5.74 12.19
N HIS A 130 -4.12 -5.12 12.31
CA HIS A 130 -4.48 -4.38 13.54
C HIS A 130 -4.41 -5.27 14.79
N GLY A 131 -3.54 -4.89 15.74
CA GLY A 131 -3.30 -5.65 16.98
C GLY A 131 -2.47 -6.92 16.79
N GLY A 132 -1.77 -7.04 15.66
CA GLY A 132 -0.85 -8.14 15.37
C GLY A 132 0.55 -7.64 15.01
N GLU A 133 1.17 -8.29 14.03
CA GLU A 133 2.58 -8.10 13.67
C GLU A 133 2.71 -7.62 12.22
N TRP A 134 3.87 -7.06 11.87
CA TRP A 134 4.23 -6.83 10.48
C TRP A 134 4.53 -8.13 9.74
N THR A 135 3.89 -8.31 8.60
CA THR A 135 4.20 -9.38 7.63
C THR A 135 4.71 -8.75 6.33
N VAL A 136 5.78 -9.32 5.79
CA VAL A 136 6.42 -8.82 4.56
C VAL A 136 6.05 -9.71 3.38
N TYR A 137 5.67 -9.07 2.28
CA TYR A 137 5.31 -9.69 1.01
C TYR A 137 6.28 -9.19 -0.06
N ASP A 138 7.12 -10.09 -0.57
CA ASP A 138 8.09 -9.79 -1.64
C ASP A 138 7.41 -9.66 -3.00
N CYS A 139 6.66 -8.56 -3.15
CA CYS A 139 5.94 -8.21 -4.36
C CYS A 139 5.71 -6.70 -4.44
N THR A 140 5.39 -6.22 -5.63
CA THR A 140 4.99 -4.82 -5.86
C THR A 140 3.57 -4.56 -5.32
N MET A 141 3.17 -3.28 -5.20
CA MET A 141 1.83 -2.92 -4.71
C MET A 141 0.73 -3.48 -5.61
N THR A 142 0.90 -3.39 -6.94
CA THR A 142 -0.10 -3.92 -7.87
C THR A 142 -0.17 -5.45 -7.87
N GLU A 143 0.95 -6.13 -7.64
CA GLU A 143 0.97 -7.58 -7.46
C GLU A 143 0.31 -8.00 -6.15
N PHE A 144 0.52 -7.25 -5.07
CA PHE A 144 -0.15 -7.47 -3.80
C PHE A 144 -1.67 -7.37 -3.94
N LEU A 145 -2.17 -6.27 -4.52
CA LEU A 145 -3.61 -6.08 -4.75
C LEU A 145 -4.20 -7.15 -5.65
N LEU A 146 -3.46 -7.57 -6.68
CA LEU A 146 -3.91 -8.64 -7.57
C LEU A 146 -4.04 -9.97 -6.82
N GLN A 147 -3.00 -10.38 -6.09
CA GLN A 147 -2.97 -11.62 -5.32
C GLN A 147 -4.03 -11.61 -4.20
N LEU A 148 -4.28 -10.45 -3.59
CA LEU A 148 -5.36 -10.26 -2.62
C LEU A 148 -6.73 -10.56 -3.25
N LEU A 149 -7.05 -9.94 -4.39
CA LEU A 149 -8.33 -10.15 -5.08
C LEU A 149 -8.49 -11.56 -5.63
N THR A 150 -7.40 -12.21 -6.04
CA THR A 150 -7.43 -13.58 -6.59
C THR A 150 -7.24 -14.67 -5.54
N GLY A 151 -6.94 -14.32 -4.28
CA GLY A 151 -6.74 -15.27 -3.20
C GLY A 151 -5.50 -16.14 -3.36
N GLU A 152 -4.40 -15.58 -3.88
CA GLU A 152 -3.17 -16.31 -4.24
C GLU A 152 -2.16 -16.41 -3.06
N PHE A 153 -2.45 -15.83 -1.89
CA PHE A 153 -1.59 -15.89 -0.70
C PHE A 153 -1.84 -17.16 0.15
N ASP A 154 -0.86 -17.53 0.99
CA ASP A 154 -1.01 -18.59 2.00
C ASP A 154 -1.74 -18.04 3.23
N GLY A 155 -3.04 -17.77 3.06
CA GLY A 155 -3.89 -17.10 4.04
C GLY A 155 -4.24 -15.67 3.64
N ASN A 156 -5.22 -15.07 4.34
CA ASN A 156 -5.60 -13.69 4.08
C ASN A 156 -4.51 -12.75 4.63
N PRO A 157 -3.83 -11.96 3.79
CA PRO A 157 -2.77 -11.05 4.22
C PRO A 157 -3.29 -9.82 4.98
N THR A 158 -4.61 -9.66 5.04
CA THR A 158 -5.32 -8.58 5.73
C THR A 158 -6.44 -9.17 6.58
N GLY A 159 -7.11 -8.37 7.41
CA GLY A 159 -8.35 -8.79 8.05
C GLY A 159 -9.54 -8.97 7.09
N LEU A 160 -9.42 -8.45 5.85
CA LEU A 160 -10.53 -8.29 4.89
C LEU A 160 -11.03 -9.60 4.26
N THR A 161 -11.81 -10.38 5.01
CA THR A 161 -12.34 -11.68 4.54
C THR A 161 -13.24 -11.57 3.32
N ARG A 162 -13.89 -10.42 3.11
CA ARG A 162 -14.80 -10.18 1.96
C ARG A 162 -14.08 -9.73 0.69
N LEU A 163 -12.85 -9.23 0.79
CA LEU A 163 -12.07 -8.81 -0.36
C LEU A 163 -11.14 -9.92 -0.85
N TYR A 164 -10.69 -10.77 0.07
CA TYR A 164 -9.75 -11.84 -0.21
C TYR A 164 -10.37 -12.94 -1.09
N GLY A 165 -9.85 -13.10 -2.31
CA GLY A 165 -10.29 -14.13 -3.24
C GLY A 165 -11.65 -13.90 -3.89
N GLU A 166 -12.24 -12.70 -3.77
CA GLU A 166 -13.55 -12.38 -4.36
C GLU A 166 -13.52 -12.42 -5.91
N GLY A 167 -12.36 -12.21 -6.52
CA GLY A 167 -12.17 -12.29 -7.96
C GLY A 167 -12.72 -11.10 -8.76
N SER A 168 -13.37 -10.14 -8.12
CA SER A 168 -13.75 -8.85 -8.69
C SER A 168 -13.96 -7.81 -7.58
N ALA A 169 -13.79 -6.53 -7.89
CA ALA A 169 -14.04 -5.43 -6.95
C ALA A 169 -14.47 -4.14 -7.69
N GLU A 170 -15.12 -3.23 -6.97
CA GLU A 170 -15.43 -1.88 -7.40
C GLU A 170 -14.37 -0.90 -6.90
N PHE A 171 -13.90 0.00 -7.77
CA PHE A 171 -13.05 1.12 -7.36
C PHE A 171 -13.87 2.41 -7.27
N THR A 172 -13.88 3.07 -6.12
CA THR A 172 -14.51 4.38 -5.93
C THR A 172 -13.43 5.43 -5.72
N THR A 173 -13.36 6.44 -6.60
CA THR A 173 -12.40 7.55 -6.48
C THR A 173 -12.69 8.41 -5.24
N GLY A 174 -11.62 8.83 -4.56
CA GLY A 174 -11.69 9.69 -3.36
C GLY A 174 -11.84 11.18 -3.63
#